data_AF-A0A7S1EH10-F1
#
_entry.id   AF-A0A7S1EH10-F1
#
_cell.length_a   1.000
_cell.length_b   1.000
_cell.length_c   1.000
_cell.angle_alpha   90.00
_cell.angle_beta   90.00
_cell.angle_gamma   90.00
#
_symmetry.space_group_name_H-M   'P 1'
#
loop_
_entity.id
_entity.type
_entity.pdbx_description
1 polymer ?
#
loop_
_entity_poly.entity_id
_entity_poly.type
_entity_poly.pdbx_seq_one_letter_code
_entity_poly.pdbx_strand_id
1 'polypeptide(L)'
;NPHFLPEVCIQTTLVNFTVTHDGLEDQLLGDVVRKERPDLEAQRDKIIVTMAADTKQLQDLQDKTLQLLFESEGMILDNEPLVNTLQQSKATSIIIERRFKEAEATEESIKKAREEYRIVAKRASLIYFVVADLAVLNPMYQHSLEY
;
A
#
# COMPACT_ATOMS: atom_id res chain seq x y z
N ASN A 1 -27.57 2.89 -14.04
CA ASN A 1 -27.19 1.70 -13.23
C ASN A 1 -28.23 0.61 -13.40
N PRO A 2 -27.87 -0.59 -13.88
CA PRO A 2 -28.79 -1.72 -13.93
C PRO A 2 -29.17 -2.15 -12.51
N HIS A 3 -30.42 -2.55 -12.31
CA HIS A 3 -30.89 -3.09 -11.03
C HIS A 3 -30.54 -4.59 -10.96
N PHE A 4 -29.77 -4.99 -9.97
CA PHE A 4 -29.44 -6.40 -9.72
C PHE A 4 -30.46 -7.02 -8.77
N LEU A 5 -31.06 -8.13 -9.17
CA LEU A 5 -32.03 -8.85 -8.35
C LEU A 5 -31.33 -9.46 -7.10
N PRO A 6 -32.02 -9.52 -5.94
CA PRO A 6 -31.45 -10.10 -4.73
C PRO A 6 -30.88 -11.52 -4.92
N GLU A 7 -31.49 -12.32 -5.78
CA GLU A 7 -31.06 -13.69 -6.09
C GLU A 7 -29.64 -13.75 -6.68
N VAL A 8 -29.29 -12.80 -7.56
CA VAL A 8 -27.95 -12.69 -8.15
C VAL A 8 -26.93 -12.29 -7.10
N CYS A 9 -27.30 -11.38 -6.19
CA CYS A 9 -26.44 -10.91 -5.09
C CYS A 9 -26.18 -11.99 -4.03
N ILE A 10 -27.03 -13.02 -3.93
CA ILE A 10 -26.82 -14.18 -3.04
C ILE A 10 -25.90 -15.21 -3.68
N GLN A 11 -26.00 -15.40 -5.00
CA GLN A 11 -25.22 -16.40 -5.74
C GLN A 11 -23.81 -15.92 -6.11
N THR A 12 -23.57 -14.60 -6.11
CA THR A 12 -22.31 -14.01 -6.57
C THR A 12 -21.85 -12.88 -5.65
N THR A 13 -20.53 -12.64 -5.60
CA THR A 13 -19.96 -11.49 -4.89
C THR A 13 -19.99 -10.27 -5.78
N LEU A 14 -20.78 -9.26 -5.43
CA LEU A 14 -20.81 -7.98 -6.12
C LEU A 14 -19.65 -7.09 -5.64
N VAL A 15 -18.79 -6.68 -6.58
CA VAL A 15 -17.69 -5.74 -6.32
C VAL A 15 -18.04 -4.39 -6.93
N ASN A 16 -18.08 -3.34 -6.10
CA ASN A 16 -18.42 -1.99 -6.54
C ASN A 16 -17.16 -1.18 -6.87
N PHE A 17 -17.04 -0.76 -8.13
CA PHE A 17 -15.94 0.08 -8.62
C PHE A 17 -16.30 1.58 -8.67
N THR A 18 -17.34 2.00 -7.94
CA THR A 18 -17.74 3.41 -7.89
C THR A 18 -16.65 4.25 -7.26
N VAL A 19 -16.26 5.32 -7.94
CA VAL A 19 -15.31 6.31 -7.44
C VAL A 19 -15.93 7.04 -6.24
N THR A 20 -15.22 7.07 -5.11
CA THR A 20 -15.63 7.80 -3.91
C THR A 20 -14.93 9.15 -3.84
N HIS A 21 -15.52 10.10 -3.10
CA HIS A 21 -14.90 11.41 -2.87
C HIS A 21 -13.49 11.30 -2.29
N ASP A 22 -13.35 10.52 -1.22
CA ASP A 22 -12.08 10.31 -0.53
C ASP A 22 -11.07 9.59 -1.42
N GLY A 23 -11.50 8.56 -2.15
CA GLY A 23 -10.62 7.80 -3.05
C GLY A 23 -10.09 8.66 -4.20
N LEU A 24 -10.94 9.49 -4.80
CA LEU A 24 -10.50 10.41 -5.85
C LEU A 24 -9.60 11.52 -5.29
N GLU A 25 -9.90 12.05 -4.11
CA GLU A 25 -9.07 13.04 -3.44
C GLU A 25 -7.67 12.49 -3.15
N ASP A 26 -7.55 11.27 -2.64
CA ASP A 26 -6.25 10.61 -2.40
C ASP A 26 -5.47 10.38 -3.70
N GLN A 27 -6.16 9.97 -4.77
CA GLN A 27 -5.55 9.79 -6.09
C GLN A 27 -4.99 11.12 -6.64
N LEU A 28 -5.81 12.17 -6.63
CA LEU A 28 -5.43 13.49 -7.10
C LEU A 28 -4.33 14.11 -6.25
N LEU A 29 -4.29 13.84 -4.94
CA LEU A 29 -3.19 14.24 -4.08
C LEU A 29 -1.88 13.61 -4.54
N GLY A 30 -1.87 12.32 -4.84
CA GLY A 30 -0.70 11.64 -5.42
C GLY A 30 -0.24 12.28 -6.73
N ASP A 31 -1.17 12.61 -7.62
CA ASP A 31 -0.85 13.20 -8.92
C ASP A 31 -0.29 14.63 -8.82
N VAL A 32 -0.83 15.44 -7.90
CA VAL A 32 -0.32 16.79 -7.63
C VAL A 32 1.09 16.72 -7.05
N VAL A 33 1.31 15.89 -6.03
CA VAL A 33 2.63 15.76 -5.40
C VAL A 33 3.65 15.22 -6.40
N ARG A 34 3.27 14.28 -7.29
CA ARG A 34 4.18 13.78 -8.34
C ARG A 34 4.64 14.85 -9.31
N LYS A 35 3.81 15.87 -9.56
CA LYS A 35 4.16 17.00 -10.42
C LYS A 35 4.97 18.06 -9.68
N GLU A 36 4.56 18.42 -8.46
CA GLU A 36 5.15 19.51 -7.68
C GLU A 36 6.43 19.10 -6.93
N ARG A 37 6.45 17.89 -6.38
CA ARG A 37 7.51 17.32 -5.54
C ARG A 37 7.79 15.85 -5.92
N PRO A 38 8.30 15.60 -7.15
CA PRO A 38 8.61 14.25 -7.61
C PRO A 38 9.65 13.55 -6.72
N ASP A 39 10.51 14.31 -6.04
CA ASP A 39 11.49 13.82 -5.08
C ASP A 39 10.83 13.08 -3.89
N LEU A 40 9.74 13.63 -3.34
CA LEU A 40 9.01 13.03 -2.23
C LEU A 40 8.30 11.73 -2.65
N GLU A 41 7.72 11.71 -3.84
CA GLU A 41 7.07 10.51 -4.38
C GLU A 41 8.10 9.41 -4.66
N ALA A 42 9.22 9.73 -5.29
CA ALA A 42 10.29 8.77 -5.53
C ALA A 42 10.87 8.20 -4.23
N GLN A 43 11.01 9.03 -3.19
CA GLN A 43 11.45 8.58 -1.87
C GLN A 43 10.44 7.63 -1.23
N ARG A 44 9.14 7.95 -1.29
CA ARG A 44 8.07 7.08 -0.77
C ARG A 44 8.05 5.74 -1.50
N ASP A 45 8.11 5.75 -2.83
CA ASP A 45 8.08 4.53 -3.63
C ASP A 45 9.29 3.64 -3.31
N LYS A 46 10.47 4.25 -3.12
CA LYS A 46 11.66 3.53 -2.64
C LYS A 46 11.45 2.91 -1.26
N ILE A 47 10.84 3.64 -0.33
CA ILE A 47 10.54 3.13 1.02
C ILE A 47 9.61 1.91 0.92
N ILE A 48 8.52 2.00 0.15
CA ILE A 48 7.56 0.90 -0.04
C ILE A 48 8.24 -0.35 -0.59
N VAL A 49 9.03 -0.21 -1.66
CA VAL A 49 9.75 -1.34 -2.27
C VAL A 49 10.75 -1.95 -1.29
N THR A 50 11.48 -1.12 -0.54
CA THR A 50 12.47 -1.60 0.43
C THR A 50 11.80 -2.32 1.60
N MET A 51 10.71 -1.77 2.13
CA MET A 51 9.94 -2.41 3.21
C MET A 51 9.34 -3.74 2.77
N ALA A 52 8.79 -3.82 1.56
CA ALA A 52 8.28 -5.08 1.02
C ALA A 52 9.38 -6.14 0.87
N ALA A 53 10.57 -5.74 0.42
CA ALA A 53 11.73 -6.63 0.33
C ALA A 53 12.21 -7.09 1.71
N ASP A 54 12.29 -6.18 2.68
CA ASP A 54 12.67 -6.49 4.07
C ASP A 54 11.63 -7.42 4.74
N THR A 55 10.33 -7.21 4.53
CA THR A 55 9.28 -8.10 5.03
C THR A 55 9.39 -9.50 4.43
N LYS A 56 9.64 -9.60 3.12
CA LYS A 56 9.86 -10.88 2.46
C LYS A 56 11.10 -11.59 3.03
N GLN A 57 12.21 -10.86 3.20
CA GLN A 57 13.43 -11.41 3.75
C GLN A 57 13.23 -11.96 5.18
N LEU A 58 12.41 -11.29 6.01
CA LEU A 58 12.04 -11.80 7.34
C LEU A 58 11.25 -13.11 7.26
N GLN A 59 10.28 -13.20 6.33
CA GLN A 59 9.51 -14.43 6.12
C GLN A 59 10.41 -15.58 5.66
N ASP A 60 11.28 -15.33 4.67
CA ASP A 60 12.21 -16.34 4.15
C ASP A 60 13.17 -16.87 5.25
N LEU A 61 13.63 -15.98 6.14
CA LEU A 61 14.47 -16.36 7.29
C LEU A 61 13.69 -17.17 8.33
N GLN A 62 12.43 -16.82 8.58
CA GLN A 62 11.55 -17.54 9.51
C GLN A 62 11.26 -18.96 8.99
N ASP A 63 10.91 -19.09 7.71
CA ASP A 63 10.62 -20.36 7.06
C ASP A 63 11.85 -21.27 7.05
N LYS A 64 13.02 -20.72 6.71
CA LYS A 64 14.29 -21.46 6.77
C LYS A 64 14.61 -21.94 8.18
N THR A 65 14.34 -21.12 9.19
CA THR A 65 14.56 -21.49 10.60
C THR A 65 13.63 -22.62 11.02
N LEU A 66 12.34 -22.54 10.68
CA LEU A 66 11.37 -23.59 10.97
C LEU A 66 11.72 -24.90 10.26
N GLN A 67 12.16 -24.83 9.01
CA GLN A 67 12.61 -25.99 8.26
C GLN A 67 13.80 -26.67 8.94
N LEU A 68 14.85 -25.92 9.30
CA LEU A 68 16.02 -26.48 9.97
C LEU A 68 15.70 -27.05 11.35
N LEU A 69 14.75 -26.47 12.08
CA LEU A 69 14.26 -27.01 13.35
C LEU A 69 13.50 -28.33 13.14
N PHE A 70 12.69 -28.42 12.09
CA PHE A 70 11.95 -29.63 11.75
C PHE A 70 12.87 -30.77 11.30
N GLU A 71 13.89 -30.46 10.50
CA GLU A 71 14.87 -31.43 9.98
C GLU A 71 15.92 -31.82 11.03
N SER A 72 16.04 -31.10 12.15
CA SER A 72 17.03 -31.42 13.18
C SER A 72 16.64 -32.66 14.00
N GLU A 73 17.41 -33.74 13.85
CA GLU A 73 17.34 -34.93 14.69
C GLU A 73 18.50 -34.91 15.71
N GLY A 74 18.23 -35.14 17.00
CA GLY A 74 19.24 -35.14 18.07
C GLY A 74 19.36 -33.83 18.86
N MET A 75 20.53 -33.59 19.47
CA MET A 75 20.81 -32.36 20.24
C MET A 75 20.93 -31.16 19.30
N ILE A 76 19.95 -30.26 19.34
CA ILE A 76 19.85 -29.05 18.50
C ILE A 76 21.10 -28.17 18.60
N LEU A 77 21.76 -28.16 19.76
CA LEU A 77 22.97 -27.36 20.01
C LEU A 77 24.21 -27.87 19.28
N ASP A 78 24.23 -29.12 18.84
CA ASP A 78 25.33 -29.71 18.07
C ASP A 78 25.16 -29.45 16.55
N ASN A 79 24.00 -28.94 16.14
CA ASN A 79 23.71 -28.58 14.75
C ASN A 79 24.28 -27.18 14.45
N GLU A 80 25.58 -27.13 14.17
CA GLU A 80 26.31 -25.92 13.77
C GLU A 80 25.62 -25.10 12.65
N PRO A 81 25.08 -25.71 11.56
CA PRO A 81 24.35 -24.94 10.54
C PRO A 81 23.06 -24.27 11.07
N LEU A 82 22.35 -24.91 11.99
CA LEU A 82 21.17 -24.33 12.63
C LEU A 82 21.56 -23.16 13.55
N VAL A 83 22.58 -23.33 14.38
CA VAL A 83 23.08 -22.26 15.28
C VAL A 83 23.53 -21.03 14.47
N ASN A 84 24.26 -21.25 13.38
CA ASN A 84 24.70 -20.18 12.49
C ASN A 84 23.52 -19.47 11.81
N THR A 85 22.52 -20.22 11.35
CA THR A 85 21.32 -19.65 10.72
C THR A 85 20.50 -18.83 11.71
N LEU A 86 20.35 -19.30 12.96
CA LEU A 86 19.67 -18.56 14.03
C LEU A 86 20.38 -17.25 14.38
N GLN A 87 21.72 -17.28 14.46
CA GLN A 87 22.51 -16.06 14.70
C GLN A 87 22.39 -15.05 13.55
N GLN A 88 22.49 -15.51 12.31
CA GLN A 88 22.28 -14.68 11.12
C GLN A 88 20.87 -14.10 11.10
N SER A 89 19.84 -14.92 11.30
CA SER A 89 18.45 -14.48 11.35
C SER A 89 18.26 -13.39 12.40
N LYS A 90 18.78 -13.60 13.62
CA LYS A 90 18.68 -12.61 14.70
C LYS A 90 19.36 -11.29 14.32
N ALA A 91 20.58 -11.34 13.77
CA ALA A 91 21.30 -10.16 13.35
C ALA A 91 20.56 -9.40 12.24
N THR A 92 20.06 -10.11 11.23
CA THR A 92 19.29 -9.52 10.14
C THR A 92 17.97 -8.93 10.61
N SER A 93 17.24 -9.59 11.51
CA SER A 93 16.00 -9.06 12.08
C SER A 93 16.23 -7.75 12.82
N ILE A 94 17.30 -7.61 13.59
CA ILE A 94 17.65 -6.36 14.29
C ILE A 94 17.93 -5.23 13.28
N ILE A 95 18.65 -5.53 12.19
CA ILE A 95 18.94 -4.54 11.14
C ILE A 95 17.65 -4.09 10.45
N ILE A 96 16.77 -5.04 10.10
CA ILE A 96 15.49 -4.74 9.45
C ILE A 96 14.60 -3.93 10.39
N GLU A 97 14.50 -4.29 11.67
CA GLU A 97 13.71 -3.54 12.65
C GLU A 97 14.19 -2.09 12.77
N ARG A 98 15.50 -1.85 12.77
CA ARG A 98 16.05 -0.49 12.75
C ARG A 98 15.65 0.26 11.48
N ARG A 99 15.79 -0.37 10.31
CA ARG A 99 15.39 0.24 9.03
C ARG A 99 13.90 0.54 8.97
N PHE A 100 13.06 -0.31 9.55
CA PHE A 100 11.62 -0.11 9.61
C PHE A 100 11.26 1.14 10.42
N LYS A 101 11.91 1.33 11.57
CA LYS A 101 11.74 2.55 12.40
C LYS A 101 12.19 3.81 11.66
N GLU A 102 13.31 3.75 10.95
CA GLU A 102 13.80 4.87 10.13
C GLU A 102 12.86 5.18 8.96
N ALA A 103 12.35 4.14 8.30
CA ALA A 103 11.39 4.24 7.19
C ALA A 103 10.06 4.83 7.65
N GLU A 104 9.51 4.38 8.78
CA GLU A 104 8.25 4.89 9.36
C GLU A 104 8.35 6.37 9.71
N ALA A 105 9.44 6.79 10.37
CA ALA A 105 9.66 8.21 10.69
C ALA A 105 9.77 9.07 9.42
N THR A 106 10.44 8.55 8.39
CA THR A 106 10.59 9.23 7.10
C THR A 106 9.25 9.30 6.36
N GLU A 107 8.47 8.22 6.35
CA GLU A 107 7.15 8.15 5.75
C GLU A 107 6.18 9.12 6.41
N GLU A 108 6.22 9.25 7.74
CA GLU A 108 5.40 10.23 8.46
C GLU A 108 5.75 11.66 8.05
N SER A 109 7.04 11.97 7.90
CA SER A 109 7.49 13.27 7.41
C SER A 109 7.05 13.52 5.97
N ILE A 110 7.13 12.52 5.09
CA ILE A 110 6.65 12.63 3.70
C ILE A 110 5.14 12.84 3.70
N LYS A 111 4.39 12.09 4.50
CA LYS A 111 2.93 12.22 4.61
C LYS A 111 2.55 13.64 5.02
N LYS A 112 3.20 14.20 6.05
CA LYS A 112 2.96 15.59 6.48
C LYS A 112 3.20 16.60 5.35
N ALA A 113 4.30 16.46 4.60
CA ALA A 113 4.58 17.32 3.45
C ALA A 113 3.55 17.17 2.33
N ARG A 114 3.02 15.96 2.10
CA ARG A 114 1.95 15.72 1.11
C ARG A 114 0.64 16.40 1.52
N GLU A 115 0.29 16.39 2.81
CA GLU A 115 -0.95 17.03 3.28
C GLU A 115 -1.06 18.53 2.96
N GLU A 116 0.06 19.22 2.73
CA GLU A 116 0.04 20.63 2.29
C GLU A 116 -0.69 20.81 0.93
N TYR A 117 -0.68 19.78 0.08
CA TYR A 117 -1.35 19.77 -1.21
C TYR A 117 -2.79 19.25 -1.18
N ARG A 118 -3.26 18.76 -0.02
CA ARG A 118 -4.60 18.18 0.17
C ARG A 118 -5.72 19.10 -0.29
N ILE A 119 -5.58 20.41 -0.04
CA ILE A 119 -6.58 21.42 -0.41
C ILE A 119 -6.82 21.45 -1.92
N VAL A 120 -5.76 21.27 -2.73
CA VAL A 120 -5.85 21.25 -4.19
C VAL A 120 -6.61 20.00 -4.65
N ALA A 121 -6.24 18.84 -4.11
CA ALA A 121 -6.87 17.56 -4.43
C ALA A 121 -8.37 17.55 -4.05
N LYS A 122 -8.72 18.08 -2.88
CA LYS A 122 -10.10 18.20 -2.42
C LYS A 122 -10.96 19.05 -3.37
N ARG A 123 -10.43 20.19 -3.81
CA ARG A 123 -11.12 21.08 -4.76
C ARG A 123 -11.31 20.39 -6.10
N ALA A 124 -10.29 19.70 -6.60
CA ALA A 124 -10.37 18.97 -7.86
C ALA A 124 -11.38 17.81 -7.80
N SER A 125 -11.40 17.03 -6.71
CA SER A 125 -12.42 16.00 -6.45
C SER A 125 -13.83 16.60 -6.46
N LEU A 126 -14.05 17.71 -5.75
CA LEU A 126 -15.35 18.39 -5.72
C LEU A 126 -15.82 18.82 -7.12
N ILE A 127 -14.93 19.38 -7.94
CA ILE A 127 -15.26 19.78 -9.31
C ILE A 127 -15.71 18.57 -10.14
N TYR A 128 -14.98 17.45 -10.06
CA TYR A 128 -15.35 16.23 -10.78
C TYR A 128 -16.77 15.76 -10.42
N PHE A 129 -17.10 15.68 -9.12
CA PHE A 129 -18.43 15.21 -8.70
C PHE A 129 -19.54 16.18 -9.10
N VAL A 130 -19.29 17.49 -9.05
CA VAL A 130 -20.26 18.48 -9.57
C VAL A 130 -20.51 18.28 -11.08
N VAL A 131 -19.46 17.99 -11.86
CA VAL A 131 -19.59 17.70 -13.29
C VAL A 131 -20.31 16.37 -13.51
N ALA A 132 -19.99 15.33 -12.74
CA ALA A 132 -20.65 14.03 -12.83
C ALA A 132 -22.16 14.12 -12.53
N ASP A 133 -22.55 14.97 -11.58
CA ASP A 133 -23.95 15.20 -11.21
C ASP A 133 -24.74 15.90 -12.33
N LEU A 134 -24.10 16.56 -13.30
CA LEU A 134 -24.79 17.15 -14.46
C LEU A 134 -25.50 16.09 -15.32
N ALA A 135 -25.04 14.84 -15.29
CA ALA A 135 -25.70 13.73 -15.98
C ALA A 135 -27.14 13.50 -15.49
N VAL A 136 -27.48 13.92 -14.26
CA VAL A 136 -28.84 13.88 -13.71
C VAL A 136 -29.77 14.84 -14.46
N LEU A 137 -29.25 15.98 -14.91
CA LEU A 137 -30.03 16.97 -15.66
C LEU A 137 -30.21 16.56 -17.12
N ASN A 138 -29.13 16.07 -17.75
CA ASN A 138 -29.16 15.57 -19.11
C ASN A 138 -28.14 14.44 -19.29
N PRO A 139 -28.55 13.25 -19.77
CA PRO A 139 -27.64 12.12 -20.01
C PRO A 139 -26.46 12.45 -20.93
N MET A 140 -26.56 13.47 -21.80
CA MET A 140 -25.47 13.90 -22.67
C MET A 140 -24.29 14.55 -21.91
N TYR A 141 -24.48 14.99 -20.67
CA TYR A 141 -23.42 15.57 -19.83
C TYR A 141 -22.62 14.54 -19.04
N GLN A 142 -22.69 13.26 -19.44
CA GLN A 142 -21.89 12.22 -18.83
C GLN A 142 -20.45 12.29 -19.34
N HIS A 143 -19.52 12.59 -18.44
CA HIS A 143 -18.09 12.65 -18.72
C HIS A 143 -17.32 11.55 -17.96
N SER A 144 -16.25 11.06 -18.58
CA SER A 144 -15.30 10.13 -17.95
C SER A 144 -14.24 10.88 -17.15
N LEU A 145 -13.66 10.25 -16.13
CA LEU A 145 -12.60 10.84 -15.32
C LEU A 145 -11.33 11.24 -16.11
N GLU A 146 -11.06 10.62 -17.26
CA GLU A 146 -9.91 10.98 -18.12
C GLU A 146 -10.02 12.36 -18.80
N TYR A 147 -11.24 12.90 -18.91
CA TYR A 147 -11.57 14.14 -19.64
C TYR A 147 -12.07 15.23 -18.69
#